data_AF-A0A9P0CT83-F1
#
_entry.id   AF-A0A9P0CT83-F1
#
_cell.length_a   1.000
_cell.length_b   1.000
_cell.length_c   1.000
_cell.angle_alpha   90.00
_cell.angle_beta   90.00
_cell.angle_gamma   90.00
#
_symmetry.space_group_name_H-M   'P 1'
#
loop_
_entity.id
_entity.type
_entity.pdbx_description
1 polymer ?
#
loop_
_entity_poly.entity_id
_entity_poly.type
_entity_poly.pdbx_seq_one_letter_code
_entity_poly.pdbx_strand_id
1 'polypeptide(L)'
;MGSFIAVLVAFITIFMNDQIFKASPAVMPGPLLSSYLFLLALFLLLCELPMYPSSLRKLGFFVQGIFEVLVAAFIAEGMTVDFWLPLEAAAMENVPKLADLIDDMLSNDDWKCDVLCNTLRNTTTRYVVSYSLSIFFLMAVLHATRIIDLRVLDEGFGYFINDIGFKFKRFVKKQFKWAITKELDNSVTIDDEQIIKEVLNANPGSGGSFSDNNLEMKRKTPQKKRNKRITKAAPGNDGDRSDKSDADAGNSGKRLTRSSTCCSDKNRFCDDKLSVNRKSIF
;
A
#
# COMPACT_ATOMS: atom_id res chain seq x y z
N MET A 1 5.38 -8.84 -5.87
CA MET A 1 5.52 -7.89 -4.75
C MET A 1 6.97 -7.45 -4.77
N GLY A 2 7.23 -6.14 -4.78
CA GLY A 2 8.60 -5.64 -4.69
C GLY A 2 9.31 -6.24 -3.47
N SER A 3 10.63 -6.27 -3.49
CA SER A 3 11.38 -6.73 -2.33
C SER A 3 11.09 -5.78 -1.16
N PHE A 4 10.31 -6.25 -0.18
CA PHE A 4 10.05 -5.51 1.06
C PHE A 4 11.36 -5.01 1.70
N ILE A 5 12.42 -5.82 1.57
CA ILE A 5 13.77 -5.49 2.03
C ILE A 5 14.30 -4.23 1.31
N ALA A 6 14.09 -4.11 0.00
CA ALA A 6 14.57 -2.95 -0.75
C ALA A 6 13.90 -1.65 -0.27
N VAL A 7 12.58 -1.70 -0.05
CA VAL A 7 11.82 -0.56 0.49
C VAL A 7 12.23 -0.23 1.92
N LEU A 8 12.46 -1.26 2.75
CA LEU A 8 12.93 -1.09 4.13
C LEU A 8 14.31 -0.44 4.19
N VAL A 9 15.25 -0.87 3.33
CA VAL A 9 16.59 -0.28 3.24
C VAL A 9 16.49 1.19 2.84
N ALA A 10 15.75 1.51 1.76
CA ALA A 10 15.54 2.89 1.34
C ALA A 10 14.92 3.76 2.45
N PHE A 11 13.95 3.20 3.19
CA PHE A 11 13.33 3.88 4.33
C PHE A 11 14.32 4.15 5.46
N ILE A 12 15.17 3.18 5.82
CA ILE A 12 16.21 3.36 6.84
C ILE A 12 17.20 4.44 6.41
N THR A 13 17.61 4.46 5.14
CA THR A 13 18.51 5.47 4.58
C THR A 13 17.92 6.89 4.77
N ILE A 14 16.64 7.07 4.42
CA ILE A 14 15.94 8.36 4.60
C ILE A 14 15.78 8.70 6.08
N PHE A 15 15.52 7.70 6.95
CA PHE A 15 15.41 7.91 8.39
C PHE A 15 16.72 8.37 9.01
N MET A 16 17.86 7.90 8.49
CA MET A 16 19.19 8.36 8.88
C MET A 16 19.56 9.73 8.29
N ASN A 17 18.64 10.36 7.55
CA ASN A 17 18.84 11.62 6.83
C ASN A 17 20.00 11.57 5.84
N ASP A 18 20.32 10.38 5.32
CA ASP A 18 21.26 10.21 4.23
C ASP A 18 20.47 10.29 2.92
N GLN A 19 20.63 11.39 2.17
CA GLN A 19 19.90 11.63 0.94
C GLN A 19 20.85 11.46 -0.24
N ILE A 20 20.52 10.53 -1.13
CA ILE A 20 21.39 10.11 -2.23
C ILE A 20 21.23 11.08 -3.41
N PHE A 21 20.00 11.52 -3.69
CA PHE A 21 19.69 12.24 -4.92
C PHE A 21 19.50 13.73 -4.73
N LYS A 22 18.94 14.16 -3.59
CA LYS A 22 18.65 15.57 -3.32
C LYS A 22 19.29 16.03 -2.03
N ALA A 23 19.74 17.28 -2.00
CA ALA A 23 20.20 17.90 -0.76
C ALA A 23 18.99 18.32 0.07
N SER A 24 18.99 17.94 1.35
CA SER A 24 17.92 18.32 2.26
C SER A 24 17.93 19.85 2.42
N PRO A 25 16.80 20.54 2.21
CA PRO A 25 16.72 21.95 2.57
C PRO A 25 17.02 22.06 4.07
N ALA A 26 17.77 23.11 4.46
CA ALA A 26 18.16 23.36 5.83
C ALA A 26 16.96 23.14 6.78
N VAL A 27 17.17 22.31 7.81
CA VAL A 27 16.14 21.76 8.70
C VAL A 27 15.12 22.83 9.06
N MET A 28 13.95 22.76 8.42
CA MET A 28 12.85 23.65 8.77
C MET A 28 12.37 23.23 10.16
N PRO A 29 12.08 24.16 11.09
CA PRO A 29 11.57 23.84 12.42
C PRO A 29 10.12 23.33 12.32
N GLY A 30 9.96 22.11 11.83
CA GLY A 30 8.70 21.39 11.72
C GLY A 30 8.53 20.37 12.85
N PRO A 31 7.28 19.97 13.16
CA PRO A 31 7.01 18.92 14.13
C PRO A 31 7.52 17.56 13.61
N LEU A 32 8.60 17.05 14.20
CA LEU A 32 9.25 15.78 13.83
C LEU A 32 8.26 14.60 13.70
N LEU A 33 7.28 14.53 14.60
CA LEU A 33 6.29 13.46 14.62
C LEU A 33 5.38 13.48 13.39
N SER A 34 5.11 14.66 12.81
CA SER A 34 4.33 14.78 11.58
C SER A 34 5.09 14.14 10.40
N SER A 35 6.36 14.50 10.23
CA SER A 35 7.21 13.90 9.20
C SER A 35 7.33 12.38 9.35
N TYR A 36 7.37 11.85 10.57
CA TYR A 36 7.37 10.39 10.79
C TYR A 36 6.06 9.72 10.37
N LEU A 37 4.89 10.35 10.62
CA LEU A 37 3.61 9.83 10.16
C LEU A 37 3.52 9.83 8.63
N PHE A 38 3.99 10.90 7.98
CA PHE A 38 4.08 10.96 6.53
C PHE A 38 5.03 9.89 5.97
N LEU A 39 6.22 9.74 6.53
CA LEU A 39 7.19 8.72 6.14
C LEU A 39 6.61 7.31 6.29
N LEU A 40 5.90 7.04 7.39
CA LEU A 40 5.22 5.75 7.60
C LEU A 40 4.15 5.51 6.52
N ALA A 41 3.36 6.52 6.18
CA ALA A 41 2.39 6.43 5.10
C ALA A 41 3.08 6.13 3.76
N LEU A 42 4.15 6.85 3.45
CA LEU A 42 4.93 6.68 2.23
C LEU A 42 5.53 5.27 2.15
N PHE A 43 6.04 4.74 3.26
CA PHE A 43 6.54 3.37 3.36
C PHE A 43 5.45 2.33 3.03
N LEU A 44 4.24 2.50 3.59
CA LEU A 44 3.11 1.61 3.29
C LEU A 44 2.71 1.69 1.81
N LEU A 45 2.70 2.89 1.24
CA LEU A 45 2.40 3.13 -0.16
C LEU A 45 3.43 2.41 -1.06
N LEU A 46 4.72 2.57 -0.78
CA LEU A 46 5.83 1.95 -1.52
C LEU A 46 5.82 0.42 -1.40
N CYS A 47 5.39 -0.12 -0.26
CA CYS A 47 5.26 -1.55 -0.05
C CYS A 47 4.17 -2.19 -0.94
N GLU A 48 3.09 -1.45 -1.23
CA GLU A 48 2.00 -1.94 -2.09
C GLU A 48 2.26 -1.65 -3.59
N LEU A 49 3.07 -0.63 -3.90
CA LEU A 49 3.37 -0.26 -5.28
C LEU A 49 4.27 -1.30 -5.96
N PRO A 50 3.89 -1.83 -7.15
CA PRO A 50 4.77 -2.68 -7.93
C PRO A 50 5.85 -1.81 -8.62
N MET A 51 6.92 -1.50 -7.91
CA MET A 51 7.98 -0.60 -8.42
C MET A 51 8.77 -1.16 -9.60
N TYR A 52 8.77 -2.49 -9.79
CA TYR A 52 9.56 -3.12 -10.84
C TYR A 52 8.69 -3.60 -12.02
N PRO A 53 8.87 -3.03 -13.23
CA PRO A 53 8.13 -3.46 -14.40
C PRO A 53 8.51 -4.89 -14.77
N SER A 54 7.51 -5.68 -15.19
CA SER A 54 7.68 -7.11 -15.51
C SER A 54 8.72 -7.35 -16.62
N SER A 55 8.98 -6.35 -17.47
CA SER A 55 9.94 -6.43 -18.58
C SER A 55 11.40 -6.57 -18.13
N LEU A 56 11.77 -6.03 -16.98
CA LEU A 56 13.16 -6.01 -16.50
C LEU A 56 13.52 -7.23 -15.64
N ARG A 57 12.56 -8.13 -15.35
CA ARG A 57 12.76 -9.32 -14.47
C ARG A 57 13.80 -10.33 -14.97
N LYS A 58 14.31 -10.17 -16.19
CA LYS A 58 15.38 -11.02 -16.73
C LYS A 58 16.77 -10.61 -16.28
N LEU A 59 16.93 -9.41 -15.72
CA LEU A 59 18.19 -8.95 -15.14
C LEU A 59 18.38 -9.63 -13.78
N GLY A 60 19.54 -10.24 -13.55
CA GLY A 60 19.79 -11.10 -12.39
C GLY A 60 19.39 -10.50 -11.04
N PHE A 61 19.14 -11.37 -10.06
CA PHE A 61 18.56 -11.03 -8.76
C PHE A 61 19.22 -9.84 -8.05
N PHE A 62 20.56 -9.76 -8.07
CA PHE A 62 21.31 -8.66 -7.44
C PHE A 62 21.04 -7.31 -8.09
N VAL A 63 21.06 -7.23 -9.42
CA VAL A 63 20.85 -5.98 -10.15
C VAL A 63 19.40 -5.51 -9.98
N GLN A 64 18.45 -6.45 -9.98
CA GLN A 64 17.06 -6.15 -9.67
C GLN A 64 16.92 -5.54 -8.26
N GLY A 65 17.57 -6.12 -7.25
CA GLY A 65 17.51 -5.63 -5.88
C GLY A 65 18.06 -4.21 -5.73
N ILE A 66 19.23 -3.92 -6.31
CA ILE A 66 19.85 -2.59 -6.28
C ILE A 66 18.93 -1.56 -6.97
N PHE A 67 18.38 -1.92 -8.12
CA PHE A 67 17.48 -1.02 -8.86
C PHE A 67 16.19 -0.74 -8.08
N GLU A 68 15.61 -1.76 -7.43
CA GLU A 68 14.43 -1.58 -6.56
C GLU A 68 14.75 -0.64 -5.39
N VAL A 69 15.93 -0.75 -4.75
CA VAL A 69 16.36 0.17 -3.69
C VAL A 69 16.50 1.60 -4.22
N LEU A 70 17.17 1.79 -5.35
CA LEU A 70 17.39 3.12 -5.93
C LEU A 70 16.08 3.79 -6.33
N VAL A 71 15.16 3.05 -6.96
CA VAL A 71 13.84 3.59 -7.33
C VAL A 71 13.00 3.91 -6.09
N ALA A 72 13.02 3.04 -5.08
CA ALA A 72 12.33 3.28 -3.82
C ALA A 72 12.85 4.54 -3.13
N ALA A 73 14.17 4.68 -3.02
CA ALA A 73 14.83 5.85 -2.43
C ALA A 73 14.52 7.11 -3.24
N PHE A 74 14.60 7.06 -4.57
CA PHE A 74 14.30 8.19 -5.43
C PHE A 74 12.86 8.69 -5.26
N ILE A 75 11.87 7.78 -5.27
CA ILE A 75 10.46 8.14 -5.07
C ILE A 75 10.27 8.69 -3.66
N ALA A 76 10.84 8.06 -2.66
CA ALA A 76 10.66 8.46 -1.28
C ALA A 76 11.30 9.82 -0.96
N GLU A 77 12.51 10.07 -1.45
CA GLU A 77 13.19 11.36 -1.38
C GLU A 77 12.40 12.44 -2.13
N GLY A 78 11.98 12.18 -3.37
CA GLY A 78 11.20 13.13 -4.16
C GLY A 78 9.87 13.50 -3.49
N MET A 79 9.13 12.50 -3.00
CA MET A 79 7.86 12.74 -2.28
C MET A 79 8.08 13.50 -0.97
N THR A 80 9.21 13.31 -0.29
CA THR A 80 9.49 14.02 0.96
C THR A 80 9.94 15.46 0.68
N VAL A 81 10.93 15.65 -0.20
CA VAL A 81 11.57 16.94 -0.44
C VAL A 81 10.71 17.84 -1.32
N ASP A 82 10.14 17.32 -2.40
CA ASP A 82 9.42 18.15 -3.38
C ASP A 82 7.94 18.32 -3.06
N PHE A 83 7.34 17.33 -2.40
CA PHE A 83 5.91 17.33 -2.13
C PHE A 83 5.61 17.64 -0.66
N TRP A 84 6.16 16.86 0.28
CA TRP A 84 5.79 17.00 1.69
C TRP A 84 6.27 18.29 2.34
N LEU A 85 7.57 18.59 2.27
CA LEU A 85 8.13 19.76 2.94
C LEU A 85 7.50 21.09 2.46
N PRO A 86 7.32 21.33 1.14
CA PRO A 86 6.67 22.55 0.68
C PRO A 86 5.19 22.61 1.04
N LEU A 87 4.49 21.48 1.01
CA LEU A 87 3.08 21.39 1.39
C LEU A 87 2.89 21.70 2.88
N GLU A 88 3.74 21.13 3.73
CA GLU A 88 3.72 21.35 5.18
C GLU A 88 4.04 22.82 5.50
N ALA A 89 5.06 23.39 4.87
CA ALA A 89 5.44 24.79 5.02
C ALA A 89 4.30 25.73 4.59
N ALA A 90 3.71 25.49 3.41
CA ALA A 90 2.59 26.26 2.90
C ALA A 90 1.36 26.15 3.82
N ALA A 91 1.06 24.96 4.34
CA ALA A 91 -0.04 24.78 5.29
C ALA A 91 0.20 25.58 6.57
N MET A 92 1.40 25.51 7.16
CA MET A 92 1.73 26.25 8.37
C MET A 92 1.74 27.78 8.17
N GLU A 93 2.11 28.26 6.98
CA GLU A 93 2.12 29.69 6.66
C GLU A 93 0.71 30.24 6.34
N ASN A 94 -0.15 29.44 5.71
CA ASN A 94 -1.49 29.88 5.31
C ASN A 94 -2.49 29.92 6.47
N VAL A 95 -2.28 29.15 7.53
CA VAL A 95 -3.15 29.15 8.72
C VAL A 95 -3.32 30.54 9.36
N PRO A 96 -2.25 31.29 9.71
CA PRO A 96 -2.40 32.62 10.26
C PRO A 96 -3.00 33.60 9.25
N LYS A 97 -2.65 33.50 7.95
CA LYS A 97 -3.23 34.35 6.90
C LYS A 97 -4.74 34.15 6.78
N LEU A 98 -5.20 32.91 6.93
CA LEU A 98 -6.63 32.60 6.96
C LEU A 98 -7.31 33.18 8.19
N ALA A 99 -6.62 33.20 9.34
CA ALA A 99 -7.13 33.85 10.55
C ALA A 99 -7.33 35.36 10.32
N ASP A 100 -6.32 36.02 9.74
CA ASP A 100 -6.38 37.46 9.43
C ASP A 100 -7.51 37.77 8.45
N LEU A 101 -7.69 36.95 7.42
CA LEU A 101 -8.75 37.11 6.44
C LEU A 101 -10.15 36.90 7.05
N ILE A 102 -10.30 35.97 8.00
CA ILE A 102 -11.55 35.76 8.74
C ILE A 102 -11.83 36.97 9.66
N ASP A 103 -10.80 37.48 10.34
CA ASP A 103 -10.86 38.67 11.21
C ASP A 103 -11.34 39.90 10.42
N ASP A 104 -10.77 40.11 9.22
CA ASP A 104 -11.13 41.20 8.31
C ASP A 104 -12.57 41.09 7.81
N MET A 105 -13.05 39.88 7.50
CA MET A 105 -14.44 39.68 7.07
C MET A 105 -15.44 39.97 8.19
N LEU A 106 -15.16 39.50 9.41
CA LEU A 106 -16.05 39.65 10.57
C LEU A 106 -16.09 41.07 11.12
N SER A 107 -14.98 41.81 11.01
CA SER A 107 -14.88 43.21 11.42
C SER A 107 -15.82 44.13 10.64
N ASN A 108 -16.26 43.74 9.43
CA ASN A 108 -17.22 44.52 8.65
C ASN A 108 -18.66 44.42 9.17
N ASP A 109 -18.99 43.38 9.94
CA ASP A 109 -20.36 43.07 10.38
C ASP A 109 -20.60 43.36 11.89
N ASP A 110 -19.66 44.01 12.60
CA ASP A 110 -19.65 44.23 14.07
C ASP A 110 -19.48 42.95 14.93
N TRP A 111 -19.10 41.81 14.34
CA TRP A 111 -18.90 40.56 15.08
C TRP A 111 -17.44 40.42 15.53
N LYS A 112 -17.20 40.23 16.84
CA LYS A 112 -15.84 40.03 17.39
C LYS A 112 -15.49 38.54 17.45
N CYS A 113 -14.39 38.18 16.82
CA CYS A 113 -13.89 36.80 16.73
C CYS A 113 -12.60 36.57 17.53
N ASP A 114 -12.43 37.33 18.62
CA ASP A 114 -11.17 37.42 19.36
C ASP A 114 -10.61 36.04 19.77
N VAL A 115 -11.48 35.13 20.22
CA VAL A 115 -11.05 33.80 20.70
C VAL A 115 -10.59 32.90 19.55
N LEU A 116 -11.34 32.84 18.45
CA LEU A 116 -11.02 31.95 17.33
C LEU A 116 -9.81 32.48 16.56
N CYS A 117 -9.77 33.77 16.24
CA CYS A 117 -8.64 34.41 15.54
C CYS A 117 -7.34 34.28 16.35
N ASN A 118 -7.39 34.51 17.66
CA ASN A 118 -6.24 34.31 18.53
C ASN A 118 -5.80 32.84 18.59
N THR A 119 -6.75 31.90 18.57
CA THR A 119 -6.45 30.46 18.50
C THR A 119 -5.78 30.10 17.17
N LEU A 120 -6.27 30.58 16.03
CA LEU A 120 -5.66 30.30 14.72
C LEU A 120 -4.28 30.93 14.56
N ARG A 121 -4.07 32.13 15.13
CA ARG A 121 -2.75 32.79 15.12
C ARG A 121 -1.73 32.08 16.00
N ASN A 122 -2.17 31.27 16.96
CA ASN A 122 -1.29 30.55 17.89
C ASN A 122 -0.39 29.53 17.15
N THR A 123 0.86 29.40 17.59
CA THR A 123 1.85 28.45 17.05
C THR A 123 1.38 27.01 17.21
N THR A 124 0.66 26.69 18.28
CA THR A 124 0.07 25.37 18.52
C THR A 124 -0.83 24.93 17.37
N THR A 125 -1.63 25.84 16.81
CA THR A 125 -2.56 25.52 15.72
C THR A 125 -1.81 25.16 14.44
N ARG A 126 -0.65 25.78 14.18
CA ARG A 126 0.21 25.40 13.05
C ARG A 126 0.66 23.95 13.15
N TYR A 127 1.05 23.50 14.35
CA TYR A 127 1.40 22.09 14.59
C TYR A 127 0.20 21.16 14.44
N VAL A 128 -0.97 21.53 14.98
CA VAL A 128 -2.21 20.76 14.81
C VAL A 128 -2.56 20.58 13.34
N VAL A 129 -2.38 21.62 12.51
CA VAL A 129 -2.64 21.54 11.07
C VAL A 129 -1.64 20.63 10.38
N SER A 130 -0.34 20.71 10.70
CA SER A 130 0.65 19.76 10.17
C SER A 130 0.31 18.31 10.56
N TYR A 131 -0.03 18.05 11.82
CA TYR A 131 -0.46 16.71 12.25
C TYR A 131 -1.72 16.23 11.53
N SER A 132 -2.70 17.12 11.35
CA SER A 132 -3.94 16.80 10.64
C SER A 132 -3.67 16.44 9.18
N LEU A 133 -2.77 17.18 8.52
CA LEU A 133 -2.33 16.91 7.15
C LEU A 133 -1.65 15.52 7.05
N SER A 134 -0.77 15.20 8.00
CA SER A 134 -0.11 13.89 8.08
C SER A 134 -1.08 12.74 8.30
N ILE A 135 -2.00 12.89 9.25
CA ILE A 135 -3.02 11.88 9.55
C ILE A 135 -3.93 11.69 8.34
N PHE A 136 -4.32 12.78 7.68
CA PHE A 136 -5.13 12.72 6.46
C PHE A 136 -4.41 11.96 5.34
N PHE A 137 -3.12 12.25 5.12
CA PHE A 137 -2.31 11.54 4.13
C PHE A 137 -2.17 10.05 4.47
N LEU A 138 -1.89 9.72 5.73
CA LEU A 138 -1.83 8.34 6.21
C LEU A 138 -3.16 7.60 6.00
N MET A 139 -4.28 8.24 6.32
CA MET A 139 -5.62 7.70 6.09
C MET A 139 -5.90 7.50 4.60
N ALA A 140 -5.51 8.44 3.75
CA ALA A 140 -5.64 8.32 2.30
C ALA A 140 -4.83 7.14 1.76
N VAL A 141 -3.60 6.94 2.22
CA VAL A 141 -2.77 5.78 1.83
C VAL A 141 -3.37 4.47 2.34
N LEU A 142 -3.80 4.42 3.60
CA LEU A 142 -4.42 3.22 4.17
C LEU A 142 -5.73 2.86 3.45
N HIS A 143 -6.46 3.86 2.98
CA HIS A 143 -7.63 3.67 2.13
C HIS A 143 -7.24 3.17 0.72
N ALA A 144 -6.25 3.80 0.08
CA ALA A 144 -5.77 3.43 -1.26
C ALA A 144 -5.20 2.00 -1.31
N THR A 145 -4.51 1.58 -0.26
CA THR A 145 -3.98 0.21 -0.08
C THR A 145 -5.06 -0.80 0.33
N ARG A 146 -6.33 -0.37 0.44
CA ARG A 146 -7.46 -1.20 0.87
C ARG A 146 -7.25 -1.89 2.22
N ILE A 147 -6.37 -1.34 3.06
CA ILE A 147 -6.19 -1.81 4.43
C ILE A 147 -7.42 -1.39 5.26
N ILE A 148 -7.94 -0.19 4.97
CA ILE A 148 -9.10 0.38 5.67
C ILE A 148 -10.30 0.45 4.72
N ASP A 149 -11.44 -0.02 5.22
CA ASP A 149 -12.74 0.24 4.62
C ASP A 149 -13.43 1.34 5.42
N LEU A 150 -13.59 2.53 4.81
CA LEU A 150 -14.21 3.68 5.45
C LEU A 150 -15.68 3.44 5.80
N ARG A 151 -16.31 2.41 5.21
CA ARG A 151 -17.68 2.00 5.55
C ARG A 151 -17.83 1.57 7.01
N VAL A 152 -16.75 1.05 7.61
CA VAL A 152 -16.76 0.64 9.03
C VAL A 152 -16.80 1.86 9.96
N LEU A 153 -16.50 3.07 9.45
CA LEU A 153 -16.57 4.29 10.24
C LEU A 153 -18.01 4.61 10.68
N ASP A 154 -19.02 4.17 9.92
CA ASP A 154 -20.44 4.34 10.25
C ASP A 154 -20.84 3.58 11.52
N GLU A 155 -20.09 2.53 11.90
CA GLU A 155 -20.31 1.73 13.12
C GLU A 155 -19.67 2.37 14.37
N GLY A 156 -18.88 3.45 14.19
CA GLY A 156 -18.29 4.25 15.25
C GLY A 156 -16.76 4.25 15.28
N PHE A 157 -16.20 5.35 15.78
CA PHE A 157 -14.76 5.61 15.78
C PHE A 157 -13.93 4.59 16.59
N GLY A 158 -14.47 4.08 17.70
CA GLY A 158 -13.78 3.09 18.53
C GLY A 158 -13.60 1.74 17.81
N TYR A 159 -14.63 1.26 17.12
CA TYR A 159 -14.58 0.05 16.32
C TYR A 159 -13.61 0.21 15.14
N PHE A 160 -13.65 1.37 14.50
CA PHE A 160 -12.77 1.73 13.40
C PHE A 160 -11.29 1.66 13.79
N ILE A 161 -10.87 2.29 14.89
CA ILE A 161 -9.46 2.25 15.33
C ILE A 161 -9.02 0.81 15.65
N ASN A 162 -9.88 0.05 16.33
CA ASN A 162 -9.53 -1.32 16.71
C ASN A 162 -9.36 -2.23 15.47
N ASP A 163 -10.23 -2.07 14.46
CA ASP A 163 -10.10 -2.78 13.19
C ASP A 163 -8.81 -2.40 12.45
N ILE A 164 -8.46 -1.12 12.41
CA ILE A 164 -7.19 -0.64 11.85
C ILE A 164 -6.01 -1.31 12.56
N GLY A 165 -5.99 -1.26 13.89
CA GLY A 165 -4.93 -1.86 14.70
C GLY A 165 -4.79 -3.37 14.44
N PHE A 166 -5.91 -4.08 14.36
CA PHE A 166 -5.93 -5.51 14.07
C PHE A 166 -5.41 -5.83 12.67
N LYS A 167 -5.89 -5.12 11.63
CA LYS A 167 -5.46 -5.32 10.25
C LYS A 167 -4.00 -4.93 10.03
N PHE A 168 -3.57 -3.82 10.61
CA PHE A 168 -2.17 -3.38 10.58
C PHE A 168 -1.26 -4.41 11.23
N LYS A 169 -1.60 -4.89 12.44
CA LYS A 169 -0.84 -5.96 13.11
C LYS A 169 -0.79 -7.23 12.28
N ARG A 170 -1.89 -7.60 11.62
CA ARG A 170 -1.94 -8.76 10.72
C ARG A 170 -1.07 -8.56 9.48
N PHE A 171 -1.05 -7.36 8.90
CA PHE A 171 -0.20 -6.99 7.77
C PHE A 171 1.27 -7.09 8.15
N VAL A 172 1.68 -6.45 9.24
CA VAL A 172 3.06 -6.50 9.76
C VAL A 172 3.48 -7.96 10.04
N LYS A 173 2.63 -8.73 10.71
CA LYS A 173 2.91 -10.16 10.97
C LYS A 173 3.05 -10.98 9.69
N LYS A 174 2.26 -10.68 8.65
CA LYS A 174 2.38 -11.32 7.35
C LYS A 174 3.73 -10.97 6.72
N GLN A 175 4.06 -9.69 6.58
CA GLN A 175 5.34 -9.26 6.00
C GLN A 175 6.54 -9.86 6.73
N PHE A 176 6.53 -9.81 8.06
CA PHE A 176 7.60 -10.37 8.88
C PHE A 176 7.75 -11.89 8.74
N LYS A 177 6.63 -12.63 8.69
CA LYS A 177 6.65 -14.09 8.49
C LYS A 177 7.24 -14.46 7.12
N TRP A 178 6.90 -13.72 6.07
CA TRP A 178 7.45 -13.94 4.73
C TRP A 178 8.95 -13.65 4.65
N ALA A 179 9.42 -12.61 5.35
CA ALA A 179 10.85 -12.30 5.43
C ALA A 179 11.63 -13.45 6.09
N ILE A 180 11.21 -13.89 7.29
CA ILE A 180 11.89 -14.97 8.02
C ILE A 180 11.87 -16.29 7.24
N THR A 181 10.73 -16.64 6.63
CA THR A 181 10.60 -17.93 5.95
C THR A 181 11.52 -18.02 4.73
N LYS A 182 11.75 -16.91 4.02
CA LYS A 182 12.68 -16.87 2.89
C LYS A 182 14.14 -17.05 3.33
N GLU A 183 14.50 -16.49 4.47
CA GLU A 183 15.86 -16.56 4.99
C GLU A 183 16.21 -17.99 5.40
N LEU A 184 15.25 -18.70 6.00
CA LEU A 184 15.41 -20.10 6.36
C LEU A 184 15.50 -21.04 5.14
N ASP A 185 14.73 -20.78 4.09
CA ASP A 185 14.76 -21.60 2.86
C ASP A 185 16.10 -21.42 2.10
N ASN A 186 16.61 -20.18 2.07
CA ASN A 186 17.90 -19.88 1.45
C ASN A 186 19.08 -20.47 2.23
N SER A 187 19.05 -20.47 3.57
CA SER A 187 20.14 -21.06 4.37
C SER A 187 20.23 -22.58 4.19
N VAL A 188 19.09 -23.27 4.11
CA VAL A 188 19.05 -24.73 3.92
C VAL A 188 19.63 -25.14 2.57
N THR A 189 19.37 -24.39 1.50
CA THR A 189 19.92 -24.70 0.17
C THR A 189 21.45 -24.51 0.06
N ILE A 190 22.04 -23.62 0.85
CA ILE A 190 23.50 -23.38 0.80
C ILE A 190 24.27 -24.53 1.44
N ASP A 191 23.75 -25.08 2.55
CA ASP A 191 24.38 -26.21 3.24
C ASP A 191 24.30 -27.50 2.39
N ASP A 192 23.16 -27.77 1.75
CA ASP A 192 23.02 -28.95 0.89
C ASP A 192 23.96 -28.92 -0.32
N GLU A 193 24.17 -27.75 -0.94
CA GLU A 193 25.07 -27.63 -2.09
C GLU A 193 26.55 -27.72 -1.69
N GLN A 194 26.93 -27.24 -0.51
CA GLN A 194 28.28 -27.42 0.03
C GLN A 194 28.57 -28.88 0.40
N ILE A 195 27.64 -29.55 1.07
CA ILE A 195 27.78 -30.98 1.43
C ILE A 195 27.91 -31.85 0.18
N ILE A 196 27.12 -31.59 -0.87
CA ILE A 196 27.22 -32.32 -2.15
C ILE A 196 28.59 -32.11 -2.80
N LYS A 197 29.13 -30.88 -2.79
CA LYS A 197 30.47 -30.58 -3.35
C LYS A 197 31.60 -31.21 -2.53
N GLU A 198 31.45 -31.26 -1.21
CA GLU A 198 32.43 -31.90 -0.32
C GLU A 198 32.45 -33.41 -0.51
N VAL A 199 31.28 -34.06 -0.62
CA VAL A 199 31.17 -35.50 -0.93
C VAL A 199 31.73 -35.83 -2.31
N LEU A 200 31.50 -34.97 -3.32
CA LEU A 200 32.04 -35.15 -4.67
C LEU A 200 33.56 -34.97 -4.74
N ASN A 201 34.14 -34.06 -3.96
CA ASN A 201 35.59 -33.81 -3.94
C ASN A 201 36.37 -34.77 -3.02
N ALA A 202 35.73 -35.39 -2.02
CA ALA A 202 36.38 -36.34 -1.12
C ALA A 202 36.70 -37.71 -1.77
N ASN A 203 36.31 -37.94 -3.03
CA ASN A 203 36.50 -39.22 -3.72
C ASN A 203 37.04 -39.09 -5.16
N PRO A 204 38.27 -38.60 -5.39
CA PRO A 204 38.86 -38.49 -6.73
C PRO A 204 39.36 -39.82 -7.31
N GLY A 205 39.08 -40.97 -6.68
CA GLY A 205 39.76 -42.24 -6.94
C GLY A 205 38.85 -43.44 -7.14
N SER A 206 37.89 -43.38 -8.07
CA SER A 206 37.32 -44.61 -8.61
C SER A 206 36.87 -44.42 -10.06
N GLY A 207 37.85 -44.49 -10.97
CA GLY A 207 37.62 -44.81 -12.38
C GLY A 207 37.13 -46.26 -12.48
N GLY A 208 35.89 -46.49 -12.11
CA GLY A 208 35.19 -47.76 -12.30
C GLY A 208 34.31 -47.67 -13.54
N SER A 209 34.74 -48.34 -14.62
CA SER A 209 33.91 -48.66 -15.79
C SER A 209 32.60 -49.30 -15.33
N PHE A 210 31.52 -48.51 -15.25
CA PHE A 210 30.22 -49.00 -14.87
C PHE A 210 29.51 -49.55 -16.11
N SER A 211 29.58 -50.88 -16.26
CA SER A 211 28.81 -51.63 -17.24
C SER A 211 27.32 -51.32 -17.13
N ASP A 212 26.73 -51.05 -18.28
CA ASP A 212 25.30 -51.12 -18.55
C ASP A 212 24.73 -52.46 -18.07
N ASN A 213 24.04 -52.44 -16.94
CA ASN A 213 23.11 -53.50 -16.59
C ASN A 213 21.76 -52.87 -16.27
N ASN A 214 20.83 -53.12 -17.19
CA ASN A 214 19.39 -53.03 -17.05
C ASN A 214 18.94 -53.36 -15.63
N LEU A 215 18.63 -52.33 -14.84
CA LEU A 215 17.75 -52.48 -13.69
C LEU A 215 16.57 -51.54 -13.89
N GLU A 216 15.48 -52.16 -14.33
CA GLU A 216 14.14 -51.60 -14.48
C GLU A 216 13.62 -51.13 -13.11
N MET A 217 14.14 -49.99 -12.64
CA MET A 217 13.70 -49.37 -11.41
C MET A 217 12.39 -48.62 -11.69
N LYS A 218 11.28 -49.32 -11.45
CA LYS A 218 9.93 -48.73 -11.37
C LYS A 218 9.96 -47.47 -10.50
N ARG A 219 10.09 -46.31 -11.14
CA ARG A 219 9.83 -44.99 -10.56
C ARG A 219 8.38 -44.97 -10.09
N LYS A 220 8.16 -45.27 -8.81
CA LYS A 220 6.93 -44.88 -8.12
C LYS A 220 6.98 -43.37 -7.96
N THR A 221 6.43 -42.67 -8.95
CA THR A 221 6.06 -41.25 -8.82
C THR A 221 5.27 -41.07 -7.52
N PRO A 222 5.63 -40.11 -6.65
CA PRO A 222 4.80 -39.79 -5.51
C PRO A 222 3.45 -39.30 -6.02
N GLN A 223 2.44 -40.15 -5.90
CA GLN A 223 1.04 -39.81 -6.11
C GLN A 223 0.71 -38.65 -5.16
N LYS A 224 0.65 -37.46 -5.74
CA LYS A 224 0.09 -36.25 -5.14
C LYS A 224 -1.30 -36.61 -4.64
N LYS A 225 -1.44 -36.84 -3.32
CA LYS A 225 -2.71 -37.03 -2.61
C LYS A 225 -3.58 -35.81 -2.90
N ARG A 226 -4.41 -35.95 -3.94
CA ARG A 226 -5.49 -35.04 -4.27
C ARG A 226 -6.52 -35.23 -3.16
N ASN A 227 -6.48 -34.34 -2.16
CA ASN A 227 -7.54 -34.23 -1.15
C ASN A 227 -8.86 -33.97 -1.86
N LYS A 228 -9.58 -35.07 -2.13
CA LYS A 228 -10.95 -35.08 -2.62
C LYS A 228 -11.77 -34.48 -1.46
N ARG A 229 -12.13 -33.19 -1.59
CA ARG A 229 -13.17 -32.60 -0.76
C ARG A 229 -14.40 -33.48 -0.92
N ILE A 230 -14.72 -34.22 0.12
CA ILE A 230 -16.01 -34.85 0.31
C ILE A 230 -16.97 -33.69 0.50
N THR A 231 -17.64 -33.28 -0.58
CA THR A 231 -18.93 -32.61 -0.49
C THR A 231 -19.85 -33.60 0.21
N LYS A 232 -20.05 -33.41 1.52
CA LYS A 232 -21.16 -34.03 2.24
C LYS A 232 -22.43 -33.56 1.54
N ALA A 233 -23.07 -34.48 0.85
CA ALA A 233 -24.45 -34.34 0.41
C ALA A 233 -25.28 -33.97 1.64
N ALA A 234 -26.07 -32.90 1.50
CA ALA A 234 -27.13 -32.58 2.43
C ALA A 234 -28.11 -33.78 2.46
N PRO A 235 -28.53 -34.26 3.64
CA PRO A 235 -29.67 -35.15 3.71
C PRO A 235 -30.90 -34.36 3.25
N GLY A 236 -31.56 -34.88 2.22
CA GLY A 236 -32.89 -34.45 1.82
C GLY A 236 -33.83 -34.56 3.02
N ASN A 237 -34.52 -33.47 3.30
CA ASN A 237 -35.65 -33.46 4.19
C ASN A 237 -36.89 -33.29 3.33
N ASP A 238 -37.37 -34.43 2.82
CA ASP A 238 -38.77 -34.58 2.41
C ASP A 238 -39.62 -34.55 3.68
N GLY A 239 -40.55 -33.60 3.73
CA GLY A 239 -41.37 -33.36 4.91
C GLY A 239 -42.53 -32.42 4.59
N ASP A 240 -43.52 -32.99 3.91
CA ASP A 240 -44.95 -32.70 3.94
C ASP A 240 -45.45 -31.36 4.50
N ARG A 241 -46.05 -30.58 3.58
CA ARG A 241 -47.49 -30.36 3.51
C ARG A 241 -48.21 -29.97 4.81
N SER A 242 -48.63 -28.71 4.90
CA SER A 242 -49.96 -28.36 5.44
C SER A 242 -50.44 -27.03 4.89
N ASP A 243 -51.60 -27.12 4.24
CA ASP A 243 -52.45 -26.06 3.72
C ASP A 243 -52.95 -25.10 4.82
N LYS A 244 -53.00 -23.80 4.48
CA LYS A 244 -54.11 -22.85 4.73
C LYS A 244 -53.66 -21.47 4.21
N SER A 245 -54.17 -20.99 3.08
CA SER A 245 -55.52 -20.45 2.87
C SER A 245 -55.74 -19.11 3.60
N ASP A 246 -55.71 -18.08 2.77
CA ASP A 246 -56.67 -16.95 2.72
C ASP A 246 -56.28 -15.57 3.26
N ALA A 247 -56.44 -14.62 2.33
CA ALA A 247 -56.77 -13.20 2.45
C ALA A 247 -55.66 -12.26 2.97
N ASP A 248 -55.39 -11.08 2.40
CA ASP A 248 -56.19 -10.27 1.49
C ASP A 248 -55.32 -9.20 0.78
N ALA A 249 -55.93 -8.60 -0.23
CA ALA A 249 -55.52 -7.45 -1.05
C ALA A 249 -54.63 -6.39 -0.35
N GLY A 250 -53.72 -5.68 -1.01
CA GLY A 250 -53.53 -5.37 -2.42
C GLY A 250 -52.93 -3.96 -2.49
N ASN A 251 -51.85 -3.75 -3.26
CA ASN A 251 -51.60 -2.43 -3.84
C ASN A 251 -50.61 -2.52 -5.02
N SER A 252 -51.17 -2.35 -6.21
CA SER A 252 -50.68 -1.50 -7.31
C SER A 252 -49.45 -0.66 -6.93
N GLY A 253 -48.30 -0.72 -7.58
CA GLY A 253 -48.09 -0.76 -9.01
C GLY A 253 -47.17 0.42 -9.37
N LYS A 254 -45.99 0.12 -9.93
CA LYS A 254 -45.29 0.90 -10.98
C LYS A 254 -43.91 0.28 -11.22
N ARG A 255 -43.90 -0.61 -12.21
CA ARG A 255 -42.75 -1.23 -12.84
C ARG A 255 -42.12 -0.19 -13.77
N LEU A 256 -41.02 0.44 -13.35
CA LEU A 256 -40.18 1.25 -14.25
C LEU A 256 -39.17 0.32 -14.94
N THR A 257 -39.55 -0.10 -16.15
CA THR A 257 -38.64 -0.60 -17.16
C THR A 257 -37.77 0.56 -17.67
N ARG A 258 -36.47 0.55 -17.36
CA ARG A 258 -35.44 1.33 -18.06
C ARG A 258 -34.57 0.30 -18.79
N SER A 259 -34.96 -0.03 -20.01
CA SER A 259 -34.43 0.53 -21.26
C SER A 259 -32.91 0.36 -21.35
N SER A 260 -32.56 -0.78 -21.94
CA SER A 260 -31.29 -1.06 -22.58
C SER A 260 -31.16 -0.20 -23.84
N THR A 261 -30.17 0.69 -23.88
CA THR A 261 -29.67 1.24 -25.14
C THR A 261 -28.19 0.93 -25.27
N CYS A 262 -27.91 0.10 -26.27
CA CYS A 262 -26.62 -0.02 -26.92
C CYS A 262 -26.09 1.36 -27.33
N CYS A 263 -24.80 1.59 -27.09
CA CYS A 263 -23.96 2.40 -27.97
C CYS A 263 -22.58 1.73 -28.04
N SER A 264 -22.40 0.94 -29.10
CA SER A 264 -21.13 0.81 -29.79
C SER A 264 -20.84 2.14 -30.50
N ASP A 265 -19.66 2.72 -30.29
CA ASP A 265 -18.83 3.38 -31.32
C ASP A 265 -17.61 4.01 -30.63
N LYS A 266 -16.40 3.51 -30.88
CA LYS A 266 -15.46 3.93 -31.94
C LYS A 266 -14.93 5.37 -31.80
N ASN A 267 -13.65 5.45 -31.43
CA ASN A 267 -12.61 6.36 -31.93
C ASN A 267 -12.95 7.84 -32.17
N ARG A 268 -12.41 8.70 -31.30
CA ARG A 268 -11.84 10.04 -31.58
C ARG A 268 -11.24 10.55 -30.26
N PHE A 269 -9.92 10.58 -30.04
CA PHE A 269 -8.91 11.48 -30.63
C PHE A 269 -9.43 12.91 -30.79
N CYS A 270 -9.33 13.68 -29.70
CA CYS A 270 -9.21 15.14 -29.74
C CYS A 270 -7.99 15.52 -28.92
N ASP A 271 -6.93 15.91 -29.63
CA ASP A 271 -5.80 16.65 -29.11
C ASP A 271 -6.27 18.02 -28.63
N ASP A 272 -6.30 18.24 -27.31
CA ASP A 272 -6.35 19.61 -26.78
C ASP A 272 -4.92 20.14 -26.67
N LYS A 273 -4.54 20.93 -27.69
CA LYS A 273 -3.41 21.86 -27.65
C LYS A 273 -3.65 22.90 -26.56
N LEU A 274 -3.12 22.66 -25.37
CA LEU A 274 -2.90 23.73 -24.39
C LEU A 274 -1.63 24.50 -24.74
N SER A 275 -1.81 25.62 -25.44
CA SER A 275 -0.82 26.68 -25.59
C SER A 275 -0.61 27.39 -24.26
N VAL A 276 0.42 27.00 -23.50
CA VAL A 276 0.88 27.78 -22.34
C VAL A 276 1.77 28.92 -22.82
N ASN A 277 1.21 30.11 -22.71
CA ASN A 277 1.80 31.39 -23.02
C ASN A 277 2.86 31.75 -21.95
N ARG A 278 4.16 31.67 -22.29
CA ARG A 278 5.24 32.23 -21.49
C ARG A 278 5.29 33.74 -21.68
N LYS A 279 4.85 34.50 -20.68
CA LYS A 279 5.35 35.84 -20.36
C LYS A 279 5.99 35.73 -18.97
N SER A 280 7.31 35.75 -18.83
CA SER A 280 8.21 36.91 -18.89
C SER A 280 7.80 38.01 -17.91
N ILE A 281 8.13 37.86 -16.61
CA ILE A 281 8.39 38.99 -15.72
C ILE A 281 9.57 38.61 -14.83
N PHE A 282 10.47 39.59 -14.71
CA PHE A 282 11.65 39.69 -13.86
C PHE A 282 11.40 39.30 -12.40
#